data_AF-A0A2V8IH51-F1
#
_entry.id   AF-A0A2V8IH51-F1
#
_cell.length_a   1.000
_cell.length_b   1.000
_cell.length_c   1.000
_cell.angle_alpha   90.00
_cell.angle_beta   90.00
_cell.angle_gamma   90.00
#
_symmetry.space_group_name_H-M   'P 1'
#
loop_
_entity.id
_entity.type
_entity.pdbx_description
1 polymer ?
#
loop_
_entity_poly.entity_id
_entity_poly.type
_entity_poly.pdbx_seq_one_letter_code
_entity_poly.pdbx_strand_id
1 'polypeptide(L)'
;MAWVGTGAVWTLSSGILKGSPLGQLSPASMMSHGDGALRFVQISDSHIGFDKPANSDVTATLRAAIAKIKAEPEPPAFVLHTGDLTHLSRPAEFDTLQQVLSELSVPVFYVPGEHDVLEDDGQSYLQRFGKGTLGAGWQSFDRGAVHFIGLVNVVNLKAGGLGTLGNEQLEWLEKDVKRLTSSTPIVVFAHIPLWSIYPDWGWGTDDSEQALSYLKRFGSVSVLNGHIHQVMQKVEGHVTFHTAMSTAFPQPAPGTAPSPGPMKLADDRLRKVLGLSRMSFHDVNHPIAITDLPLEAEMPTAGAHDVVVDNFSFAPAMASVPVGTVITWTNRDDVPHTIVSTEQKFKSPVLDTDGQFAHRFDAPGTYKYFCSIHPKMTGQVVVG
;
A
#
# COMPACT_ATOMS: atom_id res chain seq x y z
N MET A 1 46.64 -22.01 1.84
CA MET A 1 45.72 -20.92 2.22
C MET A 1 45.12 -20.36 0.93
N ALA A 2 43.99 -20.90 0.48
CA ALA A 2 43.27 -20.39 -0.69
C ALA A 2 42.00 -19.69 -0.20
N TRP A 3 41.91 -18.38 -0.43
CA TRP A 3 40.71 -17.60 -0.20
C TRP A 3 39.68 -17.96 -1.27
N VAL A 4 38.56 -18.57 -0.88
CA VAL A 4 37.37 -18.68 -1.72
C VAL A 4 36.52 -17.44 -1.41
N GLY A 5 36.51 -16.48 -2.31
CA GLY A 5 35.61 -15.33 -2.22
C GLY A 5 34.19 -15.78 -2.51
N THR A 6 33.32 -15.80 -1.49
CA THR A 6 31.89 -16.04 -1.67
C THR A 6 31.25 -14.77 -2.22
N GLY A 7 31.08 -14.71 -3.54
CA GLY A 7 30.28 -13.65 -4.17
C GLY A 7 28.79 -13.83 -3.85
N ALA A 8 28.12 -12.73 -3.51
CA ALA A 8 26.66 -12.67 -3.37
C ALA A 8 26.07 -11.90 -4.57
N VAL A 9 25.02 -12.43 -5.18
CA VAL A 9 24.20 -11.68 -6.14
C VAL A 9 23.05 -11.06 -5.37
N TRP A 10 22.86 -9.76 -5.59
CA TRP A 10 21.73 -9.02 -5.05
C TRP A 10 20.75 -8.73 -6.19
N THR A 11 19.50 -9.14 -6.01
CA THR A 11 18.41 -8.78 -6.91
C THR A 11 17.42 -7.89 -6.19
N LEU A 12 17.12 -6.72 -6.75
CA LEU A 12 16.09 -5.82 -6.25
C LEU A 12 14.82 -6.03 -7.06
N SER A 13 13.74 -6.48 -6.41
CA SER A 13 12.41 -6.56 -7.03
C SER A 13 11.40 -5.90 -6.10
N SER A 14 10.63 -4.93 -6.62
CA SER A 14 9.60 -4.22 -5.86
C SER A 14 10.09 -3.61 -4.54
N GLY A 15 11.32 -3.09 -4.52
CA GLY A 15 11.91 -2.45 -3.33
C GLY A 15 12.53 -3.42 -2.31
N ILE A 16 12.51 -4.73 -2.56
CA ILE A 16 13.09 -5.73 -1.65
C ILE A 16 14.44 -6.21 -2.18
N LEU A 17 15.48 -6.05 -1.35
CA LEU A 17 16.83 -6.53 -1.63
C LEU A 17 16.94 -8.03 -1.26
N LYS A 18 17.12 -8.91 -2.24
CA LYS A 18 17.36 -10.35 -1.99
C LYS A 18 18.81 -10.70 -2.31
N GLY A 19 19.53 -11.24 -1.33
CA GLY A 19 20.88 -11.78 -1.51
C GLY A 19 20.86 -13.29 -1.73
N SER A 20 21.63 -13.81 -2.69
CA SER A 20 21.80 -15.25 -2.91
C SER A 20 23.28 -15.62 -3.12
N PRO A 21 23.77 -16.75 -2.56
CA PRO A 21 25.12 -17.22 -2.80
C PRO A 21 25.29 -17.70 -4.24
N LEU A 22 26.41 -17.34 -4.90
CA LEU A 22 26.80 -17.89 -6.20
C LEU A 22 26.99 -19.41 -6.09
N GLY A 23 25.97 -20.20 -6.45
CA GLY A 23 26.08 -21.66 -6.50
C GLY A 23 24.77 -22.43 -6.31
N GLN A 24 23.69 -21.78 -5.87
CA GLN A 24 22.40 -22.45 -5.58
C GLN A 24 21.24 -22.07 -6.51
N LEU A 25 21.49 -21.45 -7.66
CA LEU A 25 20.44 -21.20 -8.65
C LEU A 25 20.13 -22.49 -9.42
N SER A 26 19.10 -23.22 -8.98
CA SER A 26 18.45 -24.23 -9.82
C SER A 26 17.48 -23.52 -10.78
N PRO A 27 17.36 -23.95 -12.05
CA PRO A 27 16.43 -23.33 -13.01
C PRO A 27 14.95 -23.38 -12.57
N ALA A 28 14.62 -24.21 -11.58
CA ALA A 28 13.27 -24.40 -11.06
C ALA A 28 12.84 -23.32 -10.05
N SER A 29 13.77 -22.58 -9.42
CA SER A 29 13.41 -21.45 -8.53
C SER A 29 13.18 -20.13 -9.27
N MET A 30 13.41 -20.09 -10.60
CA MET A 30 13.04 -18.97 -11.46
C MET A 30 11.63 -19.10 -12.06
N MET A 31 10.93 -20.21 -11.81
CA MET A 31 9.60 -20.48 -12.36
C MET A 31 8.67 -21.13 -11.32
N SER A 32 8.32 -20.38 -10.27
CA SER A 32 7.08 -20.62 -9.54
C SER A 32 6.31 -19.31 -9.40
N HIS A 33 5.70 -18.86 -10.50
CA HIS A 33 4.48 -18.06 -10.40
C HIS A 33 3.35 -19.02 -10.03
N GLY A 34 3.12 -19.20 -8.74
CA GLY A 34 2.01 -19.97 -8.18
C GLY A 34 1.26 -19.08 -7.18
N ASP A 35 0.06 -18.65 -7.58
CA ASP A 35 -0.88 -17.74 -6.92
C ASP A 35 -0.41 -16.30 -6.67
N GLY A 36 -1.19 -15.34 -7.18
CA GLY A 36 -0.88 -13.91 -7.13
C GLY A 36 -0.63 -13.42 -5.70
N ALA A 37 0.36 -12.54 -5.54
CA ALA A 37 0.64 -11.86 -4.28
C ALA A 37 -0.65 -11.24 -3.72
N LEU A 38 -0.95 -11.44 -2.44
CA LEU A 38 -2.07 -10.77 -1.81
C LEU A 38 -1.77 -9.26 -1.78
N ARG A 39 -2.59 -8.49 -2.50
CA ARG A 39 -2.49 -7.03 -2.58
C ARG A 39 -3.64 -6.38 -1.86
N PHE A 40 -3.36 -5.38 -1.05
CA PHE A 40 -4.37 -4.54 -0.43
C PHE A 40 -3.84 -3.11 -0.30
N VAL A 41 -4.75 -2.16 -0.06
CA VAL A 41 -4.41 -0.75 0.11
C VAL A 41 -4.84 -0.28 1.50
N GLN A 42 -4.04 0.56 2.13
CA GLN A 42 -4.42 1.33 3.29
C GLN A 42 -4.69 2.78 2.89
N ILE A 43 -5.83 3.30 3.32
CA ILE A 43 -6.15 4.73 3.40
C ILE A 43 -6.36 5.09 4.87
N SER A 44 -6.14 6.35 5.22
CA SER A 44 -6.24 6.80 6.61
C SER A 44 -6.56 8.27 6.72
N ASP A 45 -7.17 8.66 7.83
CA ASP A 45 -7.35 10.07 8.25
C ASP A 45 -8.00 10.90 7.13
N SER A 46 -9.19 10.46 6.70
CA SER A 46 -9.98 11.10 5.65
C SER A 46 -10.64 12.38 6.11
N HIS A 47 -10.95 12.48 7.41
CA HIS A 47 -11.57 13.64 8.06
C HIS A 47 -12.67 14.29 7.22
N ILE A 48 -13.58 13.49 6.65
CA ILE A 48 -14.69 14.05 5.87
C ILE A 48 -15.45 15.07 6.73
N GLY A 49 -15.64 16.27 6.18
CA GLY A 49 -16.20 17.43 6.90
C GLY A 49 -15.20 18.53 7.25
N PHE A 50 -13.89 18.27 7.17
CA PHE A 50 -12.87 19.30 7.35
C PHE A 50 -12.81 20.27 6.14
N ASP A 51 -12.82 21.57 6.41
CA ASP A 51 -12.90 22.63 5.40
C ASP A 51 -11.99 23.84 5.68
N LYS A 52 -10.97 23.68 6.54
CA LYS A 52 -10.10 24.78 6.99
C LYS A 52 -8.88 24.96 6.07
N PRO A 53 -8.10 26.05 6.21
CA PRO A 53 -7.03 26.40 5.26
C PRO A 53 -5.91 25.36 5.04
N ALA A 54 -5.82 24.29 5.85
CA ALA A 54 -4.90 23.19 5.59
C ALA A 54 -5.34 22.33 4.39
N ASN A 55 -6.65 22.19 4.19
CA ASN A 55 -7.29 21.61 3.02
C ASN A 55 -8.79 21.96 3.06
N SER A 56 -9.26 22.80 2.15
CA SER A 56 -10.66 23.21 2.10
C SER A 56 -11.60 22.20 1.45
N ASP A 57 -11.07 21.13 0.84
CA ASP A 57 -11.85 20.09 0.17
C ASP A 57 -11.20 18.70 0.34
N VAL A 58 -11.35 18.16 1.54
CA VAL A 58 -10.90 16.79 1.89
C VAL A 58 -11.65 15.71 1.12
N THR A 59 -12.86 16.00 0.63
CA THR A 59 -13.62 15.08 -0.22
C THR A 59 -12.92 14.89 -1.56
N ALA A 60 -12.41 15.98 -2.16
CA ALA A 60 -11.66 15.91 -3.41
C ALA A 60 -10.33 15.15 -3.26
N THR A 61 -9.62 15.31 -2.14
CA THR A 61 -8.37 14.57 -1.91
C THR A 61 -8.61 13.08 -1.62
N LEU A 62 -9.67 12.73 -0.91
CA LEU A 62 -10.09 11.32 -0.77
C LEU A 62 -10.49 10.72 -2.14
N ARG A 63 -11.27 11.44 -2.96
CA ARG A 63 -11.61 10.99 -4.32
C ARG A 63 -10.38 10.80 -5.19
N ALA A 64 -9.34 11.62 -5.03
CA ALA A 64 -8.07 11.43 -5.72
C ALA A 64 -7.36 10.14 -5.27
N ALA A 65 -7.37 9.81 -3.98
CA ALA A 65 -6.87 8.52 -3.48
C ALA A 65 -7.65 7.34 -4.07
N ILE A 66 -8.99 7.41 -4.09
CA ILE A 66 -9.86 6.38 -4.68
C ILE A 66 -9.60 6.23 -6.17
N ALA A 67 -9.43 7.33 -6.91
CA ALA A 67 -9.09 7.29 -8.33
C ALA A 67 -7.76 6.55 -8.56
N LYS A 68 -6.77 6.74 -7.68
CA LYS A 68 -5.52 5.98 -7.74
C LYS A 68 -5.72 4.48 -7.53
N ILE A 69 -6.54 4.10 -6.54
CA ILE A 69 -6.86 2.69 -6.27
C ILE A 69 -7.55 2.04 -7.47
N LYS A 70 -8.53 2.74 -8.06
CA LYS A 70 -9.29 2.26 -9.22
C LYS A 70 -8.46 2.12 -10.49
N ALA A 71 -7.37 2.88 -10.58
CA ALA A 71 -6.49 2.88 -11.74
C ALA A 71 -5.28 1.92 -11.56
N GLU A 72 -5.22 1.13 -10.48
CA GLU A 72 -4.20 0.09 -10.36
C GLU A 72 -4.37 -0.99 -11.43
N PRO A 73 -3.30 -1.37 -12.17
CA PRO A 73 -3.39 -2.38 -13.23
C PRO A 73 -3.89 -3.75 -12.73
N GLU A 74 -3.57 -4.09 -11.49
CA GLU A 74 -4.18 -5.23 -10.79
C GLU A 74 -4.87 -4.65 -9.55
N PRO A 75 -6.21 -4.70 -9.48
CA PRO A 75 -6.96 -4.18 -8.34
C PRO A 75 -6.55 -4.86 -7.02
N PRO A 76 -6.54 -4.12 -5.90
CA PRO A 76 -6.33 -4.73 -4.59
C PRO A 76 -7.49 -5.67 -4.24
N ALA A 77 -7.22 -6.68 -3.41
CA ALA A 77 -8.25 -7.59 -2.91
C ALA A 77 -9.25 -6.90 -1.97
N PHE A 78 -8.80 -5.88 -1.25
CA PHE A 78 -9.60 -5.04 -0.34
C PHE A 78 -8.84 -3.76 0.03
N VAL A 79 -9.53 -2.83 0.68
CA VAL A 79 -8.97 -1.62 1.28
C VAL A 79 -9.13 -1.67 2.81
N LEU A 80 -8.12 -1.21 3.54
CA LEU A 80 -8.20 -0.91 4.97
C LEU A 80 -8.33 0.60 5.13
N HIS A 81 -9.29 1.05 5.94
CA HIS A 81 -9.34 2.44 6.40
C HIS A 81 -9.02 2.50 7.90
N THR A 82 -7.86 3.05 8.25
CA THR A 82 -7.32 3.03 9.61
C THR A 82 -7.75 4.20 10.48
N GLY A 83 -9.05 4.53 10.47
CA GLY A 83 -9.65 5.54 11.33
C GLY A 83 -9.60 6.97 10.82
N ASP A 84 -10.22 7.85 11.62
CA ASP A 84 -10.56 9.25 11.32
C ASP A 84 -11.24 9.38 9.96
N LEU A 85 -12.32 8.62 9.83
CA LEU A 85 -13.17 8.59 8.65
C LEU A 85 -13.84 9.96 8.43
N THR A 86 -14.36 10.52 9.52
CA THR A 86 -15.05 11.80 9.60
C THR A 86 -14.25 12.79 10.44
N HIS A 87 -14.60 14.08 10.38
CA HIS A 87 -13.90 15.10 11.17
C HIS A 87 -14.60 15.38 12.50
N LEU A 88 -15.93 15.33 12.54
CA LEU A 88 -16.73 15.72 13.71
C LEU A 88 -17.82 14.69 14.02
N SER A 89 -17.70 13.45 13.54
CA SER A 89 -18.70 12.38 13.73
C SER A 89 -20.13 12.76 13.29
N ARG A 90 -20.29 13.74 12.40
CA ARG A 90 -21.63 14.20 12.00
C ARG A 90 -22.27 13.20 11.04
N PRO A 91 -23.60 12.94 11.13
CA PRO A 91 -24.28 12.02 10.21
C PRO A 91 -24.01 12.33 8.72
N ALA A 92 -24.04 13.61 8.34
CA ALA A 92 -23.78 14.03 6.96
C ALA A 92 -22.33 13.75 6.50
N GLU A 93 -21.36 13.77 7.41
CA GLU A 93 -19.96 13.43 7.11
C GLU A 93 -19.83 11.94 6.84
N PHE A 94 -20.46 11.10 7.68
CA PHE A 94 -20.51 9.65 7.43
C PHE A 94 -21.23 9.29 6.14
N ASP A 95 -22.34 9.96 5.82
CA ASP A 95 -23.09 9.71 4.60
C ASP A 95 -22.27 10.11 3.35
N THR A 96 -21.54 11.25 3.43
CA THR A 96 -20.62 11.69 2.38
C THR A 96 -19.48 10.69 2.19
N LEU A 97 -18.87 10.23 3.28
CA LEU A 97 -17.82 9.22 3.22
C LEU A 97 -18.32 7.93 2.59
N GLN A 98 -19.48 7.42 3.03
CA GLN A 98 -20.07 6.20 2.48
C GLN A 98 -20.33 6.33 0.98
N GLN A 99 -20.83 7.49 0.52
CA GLN A 99 -21.00 7.76 -0.90
C GLN A 99 -19.67 7.71 -1.65
N VAL A 100 -18.62 8.36 -1.14
CA VAL A 100 -17.29 8.41 -1.78
C VAL A 100 -16.66 7.01 -1.84
N LEU A 101 -16.68 6.26 -0.74
CA LEU A 101 -16.12 4.91 -0.68
C LEU A 101 -16.92 3.88 -1.49
N SER A 102 -18.20 4.12 -1.77
CA SER A 102 -19.02 3.25 -2.64
C SER A 102 -18.51 3.18 -4.09
N GLU A 103 -17.60 4.07 -4.49
CA GLU A 103 -16.95 4.04 -5.81
C GLU A 103 -15.90 2.94 -5.95
N LEU A 104 -15.47 2.35 -4.83
CA LEU A 104 -14.60 1.18 -4.82
C LEU A 104 -15.42 -0.08 -5.06
N SER A 105 -14.97 -0.91 -6.00
CA SER A 105 -15.60 -2.20 -6.31
C SER A 105 -15.05 -3.36 -5.44
N VAL A 106 -14.29 -3.03 -4.39
CA VAL A 106 -13.62 -3.99 -3.51
C VAL A 106 -14.09 -3.78 -2.07
N PRO A 107 -14.06 -4.81 -1.22
CA PRO A 107 -14.40 -4.66 0.20
C PRO A 107 -13.51 -3.62 0.88
N VAL A 108 -14.10 -2.88 1.82
CA VAL A 108 -13.37 -1.96 2.69
C VAL A 108 -13.58 -2.41 4.14
N PHE A 109 -12.49 -2.53 4.89
CA PHE A 109 -12.50 -2.84 6.33
C PHE A 109 -12.09 -1.61 7.11
N TYR A 110 -12.78 -1.38 8.23
CA TYR A 110 -12.67 -0.15 9.00
C TYR A 110 -12.25 -0.44 10.44
N VAL A 111 -11.53 0.52 11.01
CA VAL A 111 -11.51 0.81 12.45
C VAL A 111 -11.85 2.29 12.60
N PRO A 112 -12.52 2.72 13.69
CA PRO A 112 -12.77 4.14 13.92
C PRO A 112 -11.50 4.83 14.42
N GLY A 113 -11.36 6.12 14.12
CA GLY A 113 -10.46 7.01 14.84
C GLY A 113 -11.17 7.82 15.92
N GLU A 114 -10.46 8.62 16.69
CA GLU A 114 -11.09 9.42 17.74
C GLU A 114 -12.12 10.41 17.19
N HIS A 115 -11.94 10.88 15.96
CA HIS A 115 -12.87 11.80 15.32
C HIS A 115 -14.18 11.14 14.86
N ASP A 116 -14.27 9.81 14.92
CA ASP A 116 -15.46 9.03 14.54
C ASP A 116 -16.37 8.66 15.71
N VAL A 117 -15.94 8.97 16.95
CA VAL A 117 -16.63 8.59 18.19
C VAL A 117 -16.96 9.77 19.10
N LEU A 118 -16.89 11.01 18.59
CA LEU A 118 -16.95 12.24 19.41
C LEU A 118 -18.33 12.55 20.02
N GLU A 119 -19.41 12.19 19.32
CA GLU A 119 -20.77 12.66 19.65
C GLU A 119 -21.63 11.61 20.34
N ASP A 120 -21.47 10.32 19.99
CA ASP A 120 -22.40 9.26 20.39
C ASP A 120 -21.70 7.95 20.79
N ASP A 121 -20.49 8.04 21.35
CA ASP A 121 -19.68 6.89 21.76
C ASP A 121 -19.49 5.85 20.63
N GLY A 122 -19.45 6.33 19.37
CA GLY A 122 -19.22 5.52 18.18
C GLY A 122 -20.44 4.77 17.65
N GLN A 123 -21.65 5.02 18.14
CA GLN A 123 -22.86 4.35 17.65
C GLN A 123 -23.13 4.67 16.17
N SER A 124 -22.93 5.93 15.74
CA SER A 124 -23.09 6.33 14.34
C SER A 124 -22.10 5.66 13.40
N TYR A 125 -20.86 5.47 13.87
CA TYR A 125 -19.85 4.68 13.19
C TYR A 125 -20.29 3.21 13.07
N LEU A 126 -20.65 2.56 14.19
CA LEU A 126 -21.03 1.15 14.21
C LEU A 126 -22.23 0.83 13.31
N GLN A 127 -23.23 1.72 13.29
CA GLN A 127 -24.41 1.56 12.44
C GLN A 127 -24.06 1.47 10.95
N ARG A 128 -23.03 2.19 10.50
CA ARG A 128 -22.65 2.31 9.08
C ARG A 128 -21.49 1.40 8.69
N PHE A 129 -20.51 1.24 9.55
CA PHE A 129 -19.23 0.58 9.25
C PHE A 129 -18.90 -0.60 10.18
N GLY A 130 -19.66 -0.81 11.25
CA GLY A 130 -19.48 -1.90 12.24
C GLY A 130 -20.18 -3.22 11.88
N LYS A 131 -20.67 -3.39 10.64
CA LYS A 131 -21.34 -4.64 10.27
C LYS A 131 -20.36 -5.80 10.28
N GLY A 132 -20.60 -6.79 11.15
CA GLY A 132 -19.75 -7.98 11.27
C GLY A 132 -18.58 -7.82 12.25
N THR A 133 -18.47 -6.67 12.91
CA THR A 133 -17.50 -6.44 13.98
C THR A 133 -18.08 -6.84 15.34
N LEU A 134 -17.24 -6.88 16.36
CA LEU A 134 -17.60 -7.14 17.75
C LEU A 134 -17.40 -5.88 18.61
N GLY A 135 -18.14 -5.82 19.72
CA GLY A 135 -18.06 -4.74 20.70
C GLY A 135 -18.11 -3.36 20.05
N ALA A 136 -17.05 -2.57 20.25
CA ALA A 136 -16.95 -1.20 19.73
C ALA A 136 -16.39 -1.10 18.30
N GLY A 137 -16.27 -2.23 17.57
CA GLY A 137 -15.89 -2.23 16.16
C GLY A 137 -14.68 -3.08 15.80
N TRP A 138 -14.12 -3.86 16.74
CA TRP A 138 -12.96 -4.70 16.46
C TRP A 138 -13.36 -5.98 15.72
N GLN A 139 -12.43 -6.51 14.93
CA GLN A 139 -12.71 -7.63 14.03
C GLN A 139 -11.45 -8.38 13.66
N SER A 140 -11.60 -9.60 13.16
CA SER A 140 -10.53 -10.30 12.47
C SER A 140 -11.06 -11.14 11.32
N PHE A 141 -10.19 -11.40 10.35
CA PHE A 141 -10.52 -12.19 9.16
C PHE A 141 -9.27 -12.77 8.50
N ASP A 142 -9.46 -13.86 7.75
CA ASP A 142 -8.38 -14.51 7.02
C ASP A 142 -8.46 -14.13 5.52
N ARG A 143 -7.32 -13.80 4.90
CA ARG A 143 -7.20 -13.65 3.43
C ARG A 143 -5.94 -14.36 2.95
N GLY A 144 -6.14 -15.40 2.14
CA GLY A 144 -5.05 -16.32 1.79
C GLY A 144 -4.47 -16.94 3.06
N ALA A 145 -3.14 -16.88 3.21
CA ALA A 145 -2.44 -17.38 4.40
C ALA A 145 -2.31 -16.36 5.53
N VAL A 146 -2.77 -15.12 5.34
CA VAL A 146 -2.56 -14.00 6.26
C VAL A 146 -3.80 -13.79 7.12
N HIS A 147 -3.57 -13.58 8.42
CA HIS A 147 -4.61 -13.25 9.38
C HIS A 147 -4.60 -11.75 9.70
N PHE A 148 -5.74 -11.09 9.53
CA PHE A 148 -5.92 -9.65 9.73
C PHE A 148 -6.70 -9.38 11.00
N ILE A 149 -6.27 -8.40 11.78
CA ILE A 149 -6.83 -8.02 13.08
C ILE A 149 -7.05 -6.50 13.10
N GLY A 150 -8.31 -6.07 13.15
CA GLY A 150 -8.70 -4.68 13.32
C GLY A 150 -8.95 -4.39 14.79
N LEU A 151 -8.16 -3.51 15.40
CA LEU A 151 -8.26 -3.11 16.80
C LEU A 151 -8.81 -1.69 16.94
N VAL A 152 -9.66 -1.49 17.94
CA VAL A 152 -10.29 -0.19 18.27
C VAL A 152 -9.66 0.35 19.55
N ASN A 153 -8.91 1.45 19.45
CA ASN A 153 -8.17 2.03 20.58
C ASN A 153 -8.57 3.48 20.91
N VAL A 154 -9.78 3.91 20.54
CA VAL A 154 -10.20 5.33 20.58
C VAL A 154 -11.44 5.62 21.45
N VAL A 155 -12.18 4.61 21.89
CA VAL A 155 -13.53 4.80 22.49
C VAL A 155 -13.50 5.43 23.89
N ASN A 156 -12.40 5.30 24.63
CA ASN A 156 -12.24 5.88 25.97
C ASN A 156 -11.11 6.93 26.02
N LEU A 157 -10.82 7.56 24.89
CA LEU A 157 -9.71 8.48 24.76
C LEU A 157 -9.96 9.77 25.55
N LYS A 158 -9.07 10.10 26.48
CA LYS A 158 -9.03 11.44 27.09
C LYS A 158 -8.34 12.39 26.13
N ALA A 159 -8.73 13.66 26.10
CA ALA A 159 -8.07 14.66 25.26
C ALA A 159 -6.55 14.69 25.52
N GLY A 160 -5.75 14.46 24.47
CA GLY A 160 -4.29 14.34 24.54
C GLY A 160 -3.77 13.09 25.26
N GLY A 161 -4.64 12.14 25.58
CA GLY A 161 -4.31 10.87 26.22
C GLY A 161 -3.88 9.80 25.22
N LEU A 162 -3.36 8.70 25.76
CA LEU A 162 -3.04 7.50 24.98
C LEU A 162 -4.31 6.72 24.63
N GLY A 163 -4.28 6.03 23.50
CA GLY A 163 -5.31 5.06 23.14
C GLY A 163 -5.39 3.90 24.12
N THR A 164 -6.53 3.22 24.18
CA THR A 164 -6.73 2.04 25.04
C THR A 164 -7.60 1.00 24.36
N LEU A 165 -7.21 -0.27 24.41
CA LEU A 165 -7.96 -1.40 23.85
C LEU A 165 -9.01 -1.95 24.84
N GLY A 166 -8.65 -2.01 26.12
CA GLY A 166 -9.49 -2.54 27.19
C GLY A 166 -9.53 -4.07 27.28
N ASN A 167 -9.87 -4.56 28.48
CA ASN A 167 -9.79 -5.99 28.82
C ASN A 167 -10.62 -6.89 27.91
N GLU A 168 -11.85 -6.49 27.56
CA GLU A 168 -12.75 -7.30 26.71
C GLU A 168 -12.12 -7.60 25.35
N GLN A 169 -11.57 -6.56 24.70
CA GLN A 169 -10.93 -6.69 23.41
C GLN A 169 -9.60 -7.45 23.50
N LEU A 170 -8.82 -7.25 24.56
CA LEU A 170 -7.57 -7.98 24.80
C LEU A 170 -7.81 -9.48 25.02
N GLU A 171 -8.84 -9.84 25.79
CA GLU A 171 -9.24 -11.25 25.95
C GLU A 171 -9.75 -11.85 24.64
N TRP A 172 -10.48 -11.08 23.83
CA TRP A 172 -10.90 -11.49 22.50
C TRP A 172 -9.68 -11.73 21.59
N LEU A 173 -8.72 -10.80 21.57
CA LEU A 173 -7.49 -10.90 20.78
C LEU A 173 -6.69 -12.14 21.17
N GLU A 174 -6.49 -12.39 22.46
CA GLU A 174 -5.79 -13.59 22.94
C GLU A 174 -6.46 -14.87 22.43
N LYS A 175 -7.80 -14.94 22.51
CA LYS A 175 -8.58 -16.10 22.04
C LYS A 175 -8.47 -16.27 20.53
N ASP A 176 -8.57 -15.18 19.77
CA ASP A 176 -8.55 -15.22 18.31
C ASP A 176 -7.19 -15.68 17.78
N VAL A 177 -6.08 -15.18 18.33
CA VAL A 177 -4.76 -15.58 17.84
C VAL A 177 -4.34 -16.96 18.33
N LYS A 178 -4.95 -17.49 19.41
CA LYS A 178 -4.59 -18.78 20.03
C LYS A 178 -4.65 -19.95 19.05
N ARG A 179 -5.63 -19.96 18.14
CA ARG A 179 -5.84 -21.02 17.12
C ARG A 179 -4.79 -21.04 16.01
N LEU A 180 -4.02 -19.95 15.84
CA LEU A 180 -3.08 -19.78 14.73
C LEU A 180 -1.71 -20.40 15.02
N THR A 181 -0.99 -20.76 13.97
CA THR A 181 0.39 -21.29 14.08
C THR A 181 1.39 -20.14 14.10
N SER A 182 2.58 -20.33 14.68
CA SER A 182 3.63 -19.30 14.70
C SER A 182 4.10 -18.88 13.30
N SER A 183 3.86 -19.69 12.28
CA SER A 183 4.12 -19.39 10.87
C SER A 183 3.03 -18.56 10.18
N THR A 184 1.87 -18.35 10.81
CA THR A 184 0.81 -17.50 10.24
C THR A 184 1.26 -16.05 10.26
N PRO A 185 1.36 -15.36 9.10
CA PRO A 185 1.63 -13.92 9.06
C PRO A 185 0.44 -13.15 9.61
N ILE A 186 0.71 -12.17 10.47
CA ILE A 186 -0.31 -11.34 11.11
C ILE A 186 -0.24 -9.91 10.58
N VAL A 187 -1.39 -9.35 10.26
CA VAL A 187 -1.55 -7.91 10.01
C VAL A 187 -2.50 -7.33 11.03
N VAL A 188 -1.99 -6.46 11.89
CA VAL A 188 -2.82 -5.67 12.80
C VAL A 188 -3.04 -4.30 12.18
N PHE A 189 -4.26 -3.80 12.23
CA PHE A 189 -4.59 -2.43 11.86
C PHE A 189 -5.39 -1.76 12.97
N ALA A 190 -5.00 -0.54 13.34
CA ALA A 190 -5.60 0.26 14.40
C ALA A 190 -5.52 1.75 14.01
N HIS A 191 -6.19 2.65 14.73
CA HIS A 191 -6.08 4.07 14.44
C HIS A 191 -4.84 4.70 15.11
N ILE A 192 -4.80 4.69 16.45
CA ILE A 192 -3.66 5.19 17.23
C ILE A 192 -2.51 4.16 17.17
N PRO A 193 -1.24 4.57 17.08
CA PRO A 193 -0.12 3.63 17.06
C PRO A 193 -0.11 2.65 18.23
N LEU A 194 0.26 1.39 17.97
CA LEU A 194 0.55 0.39 19.01
C LEU A 194 2.02 0.43 19.49
N TRP A 195 2.73 1.50 19.15
CA TRP A 195 4.01 1.82 19.77
C TRP A 195 4.00 3.29 20.19
N SER A 196 4.80 3.60 21.20
CA SER A 196 4.92 4.96 21.71
C SER A 196 5.81 5.79 20.77
N ILE A 197 5.20 6.71 20.01
CA ILE A 197 5.90 7.65 19.11
C ILE A 197 6.20 8.95 19.84
N TYR A 198 5.16 9.56 20.40
CA TYR A 198 5.23 10.84 21.10
C TYR A 198 4.07 10.95 22.12
N PRO A 199 4.21 10.35 23.32
CA PRO A 199 3.16 10.26 24.33
C PRO A 199 2.49 11.58 24.71
N ASP A 200 3.25 12.67 24.74
CA ASP A 200 2.75 13.99 25.10
C ASP A 200 1.65 14.48 24.14
N TRP A 201 1.57 13.90 22.94
CA TRP A 201 0.55 14.18 21.92
C TRP A 201 -0.49 13.06 21.79
N GLY A 202 -0.48 12.07 22.69
CA GLY A 202 -1.36 10.90 22.60
C GLY A 202 -0.92 9.88 21.55
N TRP A 203 0.28 10.02 20.98
CA TRP A 203 0.76 9.15 19.90
C TRP A 203 1.29 7.81 20.43
N GLY A 204 0.37 6.99 20.92
CA GLY A 204 0.62 5.66 21.44
C GLY A 204 -0.62 5.09 22.13
N THR A 205 -0.63 3.77 22.31
CA THR A 205 -1.70 3.04 22.99
C THR A 205 -1.16 2.46 24.29
N ASP A 206 -1.81 2.74 25.41
CA ASP A 206 -1.33 2.46 26.78
C ASP A 206 -1.16 0.96 27.03
N ASP A 207 -2.17 0.16 26.65
CA ASP A 207 -2.20 -1.30 26.81
C ASP A 207 -1.69 -2.07 25.58
N SER A 208 -0.98 -1.39 24.67
CA SER A 208 -0.41 -2.01 23.47
C SER A 208 0.60 -3.11 23.76
N GLU A 209 1.38 -3.00 24.84
CA GLU A 209 2.36 -4.02 25.22
C GLU A 209 1.68 -5.37 25.47
N GLN A 210 0.49 -5.36 26.09
CA GLN A 210 -0.28 -6.57 26.33
C GLN A 210 -0.77 -7.19 25.02
N ALA A 211 -1.34 -6.38 24.12
CA ALA A 211 -1.75 -6.85 22.79
C ALA A 211 -0.58 -7.44 22.00
N LEU A 212 0.55 -6.73 21.94
CA LEU A 212 1.76 -7.18 21.25
C LEU A 212 2.33 -8.46 21.89
N SER A 213 2.17 -8.65 23.20
CA SER A 213 2.62 -9.87 23.88
C SER A 213 1.97 -11.15 23.33
N TYR A 214 0.70 -11.08 22.92
CA TYR A 214 -0.01 -12.18 22.29
C TYR A 214 0.50 -12.50 20.88
N LEU A 215 1.16 -11.53 20.25
CA LEU A 215 1.67 -11.60 18.87
C LEU A 215 3.15 -11.96 18.78
N LYS A 216 3.92 -11.86 19.88
CA LYS A 216 5.38 -12.15 19.93
C LYS A 216 5.79 -13.54 19.43
N ARG A 217 4.84 -14.48 19.31
CA ARG A 217 5.12 -15.85 18.86
C ARG A 217 5.10 -16.01 17.34
N PHE A 218 4.59 -15.04 16.59
CA PHE A 218 4.45 -15.13 15.14
C PHE A 218 5.72 -14.68 14.43
N GLY A 219 6.13 -15.38 13.36
CA GLY A 219 7.36 -15.09 12.64
C GLY A 219 7.33 -13.79 11.81
N SER A 220 6.14 -13.25 11.55
CA SER A 220 5.93 -11.99 10.81
C SER A 220 4.67 -11.31 11.33
N VAL A 221 4.82 -10.09 11.86
CA VAL A 221 3.71 -9.23 12.30
C VAL A 221 3.89 -7.86 11.67
N SER A 222 2.87 -7.36 10.98
CA SER A 222 2.82 -5.98 10.48
C SER A 222 1.72 -5.22 11.20
N VAL A 223 2.04 -4.07 11.77
CA VAL A 223 1.11 -3.18 12.47
C VAL A 223 0.97 -1.91 11.67
N LEU A 224 -0.24 -1.64 11.20
CA LEU A 224 -0.60 -0.52 10.35
C LEU A 224 -1.47 0.46 11.13
N ASN A 225 -1.16 1.75 11.08
CA ASN A 225 -2.00 2.75 11.74
C ASN A 225 -2.08 4.09 11.01
N GLY A 226 -3.04 4.91 11.44
CA GLY A 226 -3.27 6.28 11.00
C GLY A 226 -2.73 7.31 11.99
N HIS A 227 -3.54 8.33 12.30
CA HIS A 227 -3.44 9.28 13.41
C HIS A 227 -2.28 10.30 13.32
N ILE A 228 -1.15 9.91 12.72
CA ILE A 228 0.10 10.70 12.67
C ILE A 228 0.16 11.57 11.41
N HIS A 229 -0.62 11.23 10.39
CA HIS A 229 -0.68 11.90 9.07
C HIS A 229 0.65 11.96 8.33
N GLN A 230 1.60 11.10 8.70
CA GLN A 230 2.96 11.06 8.17
C GLN A 230 3.43 9.61 8.16
N VAL A 231 4.34 9.29 7.24
CA VAL A 231 4.99 7.98 7.21
C VAL A 231 6.08 7.91 8.26
N MET A 232 5.93 6.98 9.19
CA MET A 232 6.92 6.58 10.16
C MET A 232 7.00 5.07 10.17
N GLN A 233 8.21 4.54 10.28
CA GLN A 233 8.46 3.12 10.26
C GLN A 233 9.37 2.73 11.42
N LYS A 234 9.06 1.59 12.04
CA LYS A 234 9.88 0.95 13.07
C LYS A 234 9.88 -0.55 12.83
N VAL A 235 10.98 -1.21 13.15
CA VAL A 235 11.04 -2.68 13.21
C VAL A 235 11.56 -3.07 14.58
N GLU A 236 10.84 -3.98 15.24
CA GLU A 236 11.23 -4.54 16.53
C GLU A 236 11.11 -6.06 16.49
N GLY A 237 12.24 -6.75 16.36
CA GLY A 237 12.26 -8.19 16.13
C GLY A 237 11.56 -8.56 14.82
N HIS A 238 10.47 -9.31 14.92
CA HIS A 238 9.63 -9.73 13.78
C HIS A 238 8.39 -8.84 13.59
N VAL A 239 8.26 -7.76 14.37
CA VAL A 239 7.15 -6.81 14.27
C VAL A 239 7.60 -5.59 13.47
N THR A 240 6.92 -5.34 12.35
CA THR A 240 7.06 -4.12 11.55
C THR A 240 5.90 -3.19 11.84
N PHE A 241 6.22 -1.93 12.01
CA PHE A 241 5.33 -0.87 12.45
C PHE A 241 5.34 0.21 11.35
N HIS A 242 4.16 0.59 10.86
CA HIS A 242 4.02 1.54 9.75
C HIS A 242 2.82 2.47 9.97
N THR A 243 3.07 3.78 9.86
CA THR A 243 2.01 4.80 9.88
C THR A 243 1.73 5.32 8.48
N ALA A 244 0.45 5.48 8.14
CA ALA A 244 0.02 5.99 6.84
C ALA A 244 0.07 7.52 6.75
N MET A 245 0.18 8.01 5.51
CA MET A 245 -0.20 9.39 5.18
C MET A 245 -1.71 9.58 5.38
N SER A 246 -2.10 10.80 5.72
CA SER A 246 -3.50 11.21 5.67
C SER A 246 -3.94 11.47 4.23
N THR A 247 -5.22 11.26 3.92
CA THR A 247 -5.81 11.80 2.68
C THR A 247 -6.37 13.22 2.84
N ALA A 248 -6.43 13.75 4.06
CA ALA A 248 -7.03 15.05 4.38
C ALA A 248 -6.00 16.19 4.47
N PHE A 249 -5.07 16.13 5.41
CA PHE A 249 -4.08 17.20 5.66
C PHE A 249 -2.84 16.63 6.37
N PRO A 250 -1.66 17.25 6.27
CA PRO A 250 -0.50 16.84 7.05
C PRO A 250 -0.56 17.40 8.48
N GLN A 251 0.19 16.78 9.38
CA GLN A 251 0.46 17.27 10.74
C GLN A 251 1.95 17.64 10.90
N PRO A 252 2.32 18.44 11.92
CA PRO A 252 3.72 18.72 12.23
C PRO A 252 4.47 17.47 12.69
N ALA A 253 5.79 17.45 12.51
CA ALA A 253 6.64 16.40 13.08
C ALA A 253 6.62 16.46 14.63
N PRO A 254 6.78 15.32 15.33
CA PRO A 254 6.77 15.30 16.79
C PRO A 254 7.74 16.33 17.40
N GLY A 255 7.25 17.10 18.37
CA GLY A 255 8.05 18.11 19.08
C GLY A 255 8.35 19.40 18.30
N THR A 256 7.86 19.54 17.06
CA THR A 256 8.06 20.76 16.25
C THR A 256 6.95 21.81 16.39
N ALA A 257 5.88 21.49 17.12
CA ALA A 257 4.74 22.35 17.38
C ALA A 257 4.25 22.22 18.84
N PRO A 258 3.30 23.05 19.31
CA PRO A 258 2.70 22.85 20.63
C PRO A 258 1.77 21.62 20.72
N SER A 259 1.14 21.23 19.61
CA SER A 259 0.17 20.13 19.53
C SER A 259 0.17 19.49 18.15
N PRO A 260 -0.34 18.25 18.01
CA PRO A 260 -0.72 17.73 16.70
C PRO A 260 -1.86 18.59 16.13
N GLY A 261 -1.88 18.78 14.81
CA GLY A 261 -2.96 19.53 14.18
C GLY A 261 -2.75 19.85 12.70
N PRO A 262 -3.81 20.27 12.01
CA PRO A 262 -3.76 20.51 10.56
C PRO A 262 -2.73 21.59 10.19
N MET A 263 -1.75 21.20 9.39
CA MET A 263 -0.70 22.10 8.90
C MET A 263 -1.03 22.59 7.49
N LYS A 264 -1.10 23.92 7.31
CA LYS A 264 -1.22 24.52 5.99
C LYS A 264 0.09 24.42 5.22
N LEU A 265 0.02 23.85 4.04
CA LEU A 265 1.08 23.87 3.04
C LEU A 265 0.65 24.72 1.83
N ALA A 266 1.60 25.01 0.95
CA ALA A 266 1.27 25.50 -0.38
C ALA A 266 0.61 24.38 -1.19
N ASP A 267 -0.30 24.74 -2.10
CA ASP A 267 -1.14 23.78 -2.84
C ASP A 267 -0.31 22.77 -3.64
N ASP A 268 0.84 23.20 -4.17
CA ASP A 268 1.81 22.38 -4.92
C ASP A 268 2.62 21.41 -4.05
N ARG A 269 2.54 21.53 -2.72
CA ARG A 269 3.17 20.61 -1.76
C ARG A 269 2.16 19.74 -1.03
N LEU A 270 0.92 20.18 -0.90
CA LEU A 270 -0.13 19.45 -0.18
C LEU A 270 -0.28 18.03 -0.74
N ARG A 271 -0.40 17.89 -2.07
CA ARG A 271 -0.56 16.57 -2.70
C ARG A 271 0.68 15.67 -2.63
N LYS A 272 1.86 16.19 -2.26
CA LYS A 272 3.10 15.39 -2.07
C LYS A 272 3.15 14.67 -0.73
N VAL A 273 2.36 15.12 0.23
CA VAL A 273 2.40 14.62 1.62
C VAL A 273 1.10 13.96 2.04
N LEU A 274 0.06 14.06 1.21
CA LEU A 274 -1.15 13.26 1.32
C LEU A 274 -1.03 12.03 0.43
N GLY A 275 -1.66 10.93 0.80
CA GLY A 275 -1.60 9.74 -0.04
C GLY A 275 -2.23 8.49 0.55
N LEU A 276 -1.83 7.36 -0.01
CA LEU A 276 -2.25 6.02 0.40
C LEU A 276 -1.03 5.10 0.46
N SER A 277 -1.16 3.96 1.10
CA SER A 277 -0.10 2.96 1.17
C SER A 277 -0.56 1.68 0.47
N ARG A 278 0.27 1.16 -0.44
CA ARG A 278 0.04 -0.12 -1.12
C ARG A 278 0.79 -1.22 -0.39
N MET A 279 0.12 -2.33 -0.17
CA MET A 279 0.68 -3.52 0.45
C MET A 279 0.69 -4.67 -0.53
N SER A 280 1.80 -5.40 -0.59
CA SER A 280 1.91 -6.66 -1.32
C SER A 280 2.57 -7.71 -0.46
N PHE A 281 1.89 -8.85 -0.34
CA PHE A 281 2.35 -10.00 0.40
C PHE A 281 2.65 -11.13 -0.58
N HIS A 282 3.92 -11.56 -0.62
CA HIS A 282 4.42 -12.52 -1.59
C HIS A 282 4.68 -13.92 -0.99
N ASP A 283 5.03 -14.02 0.29
CA ASP A 283 5.38 -15.29 0.94
C ASP A 283 5.33 -15.17 2.48
N VAL A 284 5.02 -16.26 3.18
CA VAL A 284 4.80 -16.37 4.64
C VAL A 284 6.03 -16.06 5.49
N ASN A 285 7.23 -16.12 4.90
CA ASN A 285 8.48 -15.85 5.62
C ASN A 285 9.06 -14.45 5.34
N HIS A 286 8.33 -13.57 4.65
CA HIS A 286 8.80 -12.24 4.30
C HIS A 286 7.89 -11.16 4.90
N PRO A 287 8.46 -10.01 5.32
CA PRO A 287 7.67 -8.83 5.64
C PRO A 287 6.79 -8.42 4.46
N ILE A 288 5.64 -7.82 4.76
CA ILE A 288 4.80 -7.20 3.74
C ILE A 288 5.60 -6.08 3.08
N ALA A 289 5.59 -6.05 1.75
CA ALA A 289 6.17 -4.91 1.03
C ALA A 289 5.17 -3.76 1.10
N ILE A 290 5.58 -2.64 1.69
CA ILE A 290 4.78 -1.43 1.81
C ILE A 290 5.35 -0.36 0.90
N THR A 291 4.49 0.26 0.09
CA THR A 291 4.85 1.38 -0.78
C THR A 291 3.91 2.54 -0.54
N ASP A 292 4.44 3.63 -0.02
CA ASP A 292 3.71 4.88 0.21
C ASP A 292 3.60 5.69 -1.09
N LEU A 293 2.37 6.07 -1.44
CA LEU A 293 2.02 6.70 -2.72
C LEU A 293 1.38 8.07 -2.48
N PRO A 294 2.15 9.16 -2.62
CA PRO A 294 1.60 10.51 -2.59
C PRO A 294 0.49 10.73 -3.63
N LEU A 295 -0.44 11.64 -3.34
CA LEU A 295 -1.53 12.01 -4.27
C LEU A 295 -0.99 12.65 -5.56
N GLU A 296 0.11 13.41 -5.46
CA GLU A 296 0.78 14.00 -6.61
C GLU A 296 1.59 13.01 -7.42
N ALA A 297 2.16 11.99 -6.76
CA ALA A 297 2.99 11.00 -7.44
C ALA A 297 2.21 10.51 -8.66
N GLU A 298 2.80 10.61 -9.85
CA GLU A 298 2.11 10.12 -11.03
C GLU A 298 1.70 8.68 -10.74
N MET A 299 0.41 8.37 -10.98
CA MET A 299 0.06 6.98 -11.20
C MET A 299 1.09 6.43 -12.18
N PRO A 300 1.63 5.20 -12.02
CA PRO A 300 2.28 4.57 -13.15
C PRO A 300 1.25 4.66 -14.27
N THR A 301 1.48 5.57 -15.20
CA THR A 301 0.55 5.80 -16.27
C THR A 301 0.53 4.48 -17.01
N ALA A 302 -0.65 3.90 -17.17
CA ALA A 302 -0.91 3.10 -18.35
C ALA A 302 -0.65 4.04 -19.54
N GLY A 303 0.61 4.12 -19.96
CA GLY A 303 1.10 5.25 -20.75
C GLY A 303 2.61 5.50 -20.68
N ALA A 304 3.44 4.47 -20.55
CA ALA A 304 4.73 4.54 -21.21
C ALA A 304 4.46 4.30 -22.70
N HIS A 305 4.15 5.37 -23.43
CA HIS A 305 4.14 5.34 -24.90
C HIS A 305 5.54 5.11 -25.45
N ASP A 306 6.57 5.33 -24.64
CA ASP A 306 7.96 5.13 -24.99
C ASP A 306 8.55 3.96 -24.20
N VAL A 307 9.11 2.98 -24.90
CA VAL A 307 9.91 1.89 -24.35
C VAL A 307 11.36 2.17 -24.70
N VAL A 308 12.20 2.31 -23.69
CA VAL A 308 13.63 2.47 -23.88
C VAL A 308 14.29 1.09 -23.92
N VAL A 309 15.16 0.86 -24.90
CA VAL A 309 16.07 -0.28 -24.91
C VAL A 309 17.38 0.19 -24.30
N ASP A 310 17.71 -0.29 -23.11
CA ASP A 310 18.94 0.08 -22.39
C ASP A 310 19.39 -1.08 -21.51
N ASN A 311 20.70 -1.25 -21.38
CA ASN A 311 21.39 -2.33 -20.70
C ASN A 311 20.82 -3.72 -21.05
N PHE A 312 20.64 -4.00 -22.35
CA PHE A 312 20.04 -5.24 -22.84
C PHE A 312 18.66 -5.53 -22.22
N SER A 313 17.82 -4.51 -22.05
CA SER A 313 16.47 -4.65 -21.50
C SER A 313 15.46 -3.71 -22.17
N PHE A 314 14.18 -4.05 -22.10
CA PHE A 314 13.08 -3.14 -22.48
C PHE A 314 12.54 -2.49 -21.20
N ALA A 315 12.49 -1.15 -21.16
CA ALA A 315 12.04 -0.38 -20.02
C ALA A 315 10.89 0.58 -20.44
N PRO A 316 9.66 0.41 -19.93
CA PRO A 316 9.25 -0.70 -19.07
C PRO A 316 9.17 -2.03 -19.83
N ALA A 317 9.38 -3.15 -19.13
CA ALA A 317 9.24 -4.49 -19.71
C ALA A 317 7.78 -4.85 -20.02
N MET A 318 6.83 -4.19 -19.34
CA MET A 318 5.40 -4.30 -19.58
C MET A 318 4.79 -2.90 -19.72
N ALA A 319 4.12 -2.65 -20.84
CA ALA A 319 3.29 -1.46 -21.04
C ALA A 319 1.82 -1.87 -21.09
N SER A 320 0.94 -1.11 -20.44
CA SER A 320 -0.52 -1.26 -20.56
C SER A 320 -1.08 0.01 -21.18
N VAL A 321 -1.85 -0.10 -22.27
CA VAL A 321 -2.32 1.05 -23.05
C VAL A 321 -3.74 0.86 -23.60
N PRO A 322 -4.50 1.95 -23.82
CA PRO A 322 -5.79 1.87 -24.51
C PRO A 322 -5.68 1.38 -25.96
N VAL A 323 -6.76 0.81 -26.50
CA VAL A 323 -6.89 0.53 -27.95
C VAL A 323 -6.67 1.81 -28.77
N GLY A 324 -5.90 1.68 -29.86
CA GLY A 324 -5.54 2.76 -30.76
C GLY A 324 -4.26 3.51 -30.38
N THR A 325 -3.59 3.10 -29.30
CA THR A 325 -2.33 3.70 -28.83
C THR A 325 -1.14 3.33 -29.72
N VAL A 326 -0.24 4.30 -29.93
CA VAL A 326 1.09 4.08 -30.54
C VAL A 326 2.12 3.90 -29.42
N ILE A 327 2.93 2.86 -29.52
CA ILE A 327 4.15 2.67 -28.70
C ILE A 327 5.37 2.94 -29.57
N THR A 328 6.34 3.67 -29.06
CA THR A 328 7.65 3.93 -29.65
C THR A 328 8.73 3.25 -28.83
N TRP A 329 9.57 2.43 -29.46
CA TRP A 329 10.79 1.92 -28.87
C TRP A 329 11.95 2.80 -29.29
N THR A 330 12.82 3.20 -28.35
CA THR A 330 14.08 3.91 -28.64
C THR A 330 15.25 3.09 -28.13
N ASN A 331 16.21 2.78 -28.99
CA ASN A 331 17.45 2.15 -28.56
C ASN A 331 18.39 3.18 -27.92
N ARG A 332 18.81 2.97 -26.68
CA ARG A 332 19.80 3.78 -25.97
C ARG A 332 21.06 2.98 -25.62
N ASP A 333 21.11 1.69 -25.95
CA ASP A 333 22.33 0.90 -25.89
C ASP A 333 23.31 1.30 -26.99
N ASP A 334 24.59 1.00 -26.76
CA ASP A 334 25.66 1.07 -27.75
C ASP A 334 25.69 -0.15 -28.69
N VAL A 335 24.78 -1.11 -28.49
CA VAL A 335 24.60 -2.30 -29.32
C VAL A 335 23.27 -2.28 -30.09
N PRO A 336 23.20 -2.86 -31.30
CA PRO A 336 21.97 -2.89 -32.08
C PRO A 336 20.90 -3.84 -31.52
N HIS A 337 19.63 -3.45 -31.64
CA HIS A 337 18.47 -4.22 -31.17
C HIS A 337 17.34 -4.32 -32.19
N THR A 338 16.39 -5.21 -31.93
CA THR A 338 15.15 -5.36 -32.72
C THR A 338 13.95 -5.55 -31.80
N ILE A 339 12.76 -5.29 -32.33
CA ILE A 339 11.47 -5.49 -31.66
C ILE A 339 10.64 -6.41 -32.54
N VAL A 340 10.48 -7.66 -32.12
CA VAL A 340 9.78 -8.69 -32.89
C VAL A 340 8.68 -9.30 -32.04
N SER A 341 7.43 -9.20 -32.47
CA SER A 341 6.32 -9.87 -31.80
C SER A 341 6.42 -11.40 -31.95
N THR A 342 6.09 -12.14 -30.89
CA THR A 342 6.13 -13.61 -30.90
C THR A 342 5.14 -14.23 -31.88
N GLU A 343 4.04 -13.52 -32.14
CA GLU A 343 2.98 -13.93 -33.07
C GLU A 343 3.14 -13.34 -34.48
N GLN A 344 4.28 -12.71 -34.79
CA GLN A 344 4.58 -12.10 -36.09
C GLN A 344 3.58 -11.01 -36.54
N LYS A 345 2.94 -10.33 -35.58
CA LYS A 345 2.04 -9.19 -35.82
C LYS A 345 2.79 -7.89 -36.17
N PHE A 346 3.99 -7.71 -35.63
CA PHE A 346 4.89 -6.61 -35.94
C PHE A 346 6.36 -7.03 -35.81
N LYS A 347 7.22 -6.32 -36.56
CA LYS A 347 8.67 -6.46 -36.55
C LYS A 347 9.33 -5.13 -36.92
N SER A 348 10.31 -4.68 -36.14
CA SER A 348 11.14 -3.53 -36.46
C SER A 348 12.28 -3.88 -37.43
N PRO A 349 12.87 -2.88 -38.12
CA PRO A 349 14.26 -2.94 -38.57
C PRO A 349 15.23 -3.14 -37.40
N VAL A 350 16.51 -3.37 -37.70
CA VAL A 350 17.59 -3.25 -36.71
C VAL A 350 17.69 -1.78 -36.29
N LEU A 351 17.66 -1.52 -34.99
CA LEU A 351 17.81 -0.20 -34.40
C LEU A 351 19.23 -0.07 -33.84
N ASP A 352 20.05 0.78 -34.45
CA ASP A 352 21.31 1.24 -33.86
C ASP A 352 21.02 2.23 -32.70
N THR A 353 22.05 2.70 -32.01
CA THR A 353 21.91 3.70 -30.93
C THR A 353 21.09 4.91 -31.39
N ASP A 354 20.15 5.31 -30.54
CA ASP A 354 19.12 6.34 -30.75
C ASP A 354 18.09 6.03 -31.85
N GLY A 355 18.17 4.86 -32.50
CA GLY A 355 17.19 4.39 -33.47
C GLY A 355 15.82 4.14 -32.83
N GLN A 356 14.75 4.46 -33.58
CA GLN A 356 13.37 4.34 -33.09
C GLN A 356 12.50 3.46 -33.98
N PHE A 357 11.52 2.79 -33.36
CA PHE A 357 10.46 2.06 -34.04
C PHE A 357 9.13 2.37 -33.38
N ALA A 358 8.07 2.64 -34.14
CA ALA A 358 6.74 2.88 -33.59
C ALA A 358 5.70 1.89 -34.15
N HIS A 359 4.78 1.43 -33.31
CA HIS A 359 3.68 0.55 -33.71
C HIS A 359 2.38 0.95 -33.03
N ARG A 360 1.28 1.00 -33.81
CA ARG A 360 -0.07 1.26 -33.32
C ARG A 360 -0.81 -0.03 -33.03
N PHE A 361 -1.45 -0.10 -31.87
CA PHE A 361 -2.21 -1.27 -31.43
C PHE A 361 -3.72 -1.03 -31.55
N ASP A 362 -4.32 -1.47 -32.65
CA ASP A 362 -5.74 -1.21 -32.97
C ASP A 362 -6.72 -2.28 -32.42
N ALA A 363 -6.23 -3.34 -31.77
CA ALA A 363 -7.07 -4.39 -31.20
C ALA A 363 -6.67 -4.72 -29.75
N PRO A 364 -7.64 -4.97 -28.86
CA PRO A 364 -7.34 -5.40 -27.50
C PRO A 364 -6.64 -6.75 -27.49
N GLY A 365 -5.82 -6.97 -26.46
CA GLY A 365 -5.07 -8.21 -26.26
C GLY A 365 -3.66 -8.00 -25.72
N THR A 366 -2.96 -9.11 -25.51
CA THR A 366 -1.59 -9.11 -25.02
C THR A 366 -0.62 -9.42 -26.16
N TYR A 367 0.33 -8.52 -26.39
CA TYR A 367 1.32 -8.59 -27.45
C TYR A 367 2.70 -8.78 -26.85
N LYS A 368 3.17 -10.03 -26.84
CA LYS A 368 4.54 -10.36 -26.40
C LYS A 368 5.53 -10.10 -27.53
N TYR A 369 6.69 -9.56 -27.21
CA TYR A 369 7.75 -9.29 -28.17
C TYR A 369 9.13 -9.54 -27.55
N PHE A 370 10.13 -9.67 -28.41
CA PHE A 370 11.51 -9.95 -28.02
C PHE A 370 12.52 -9.32 -28.98
N CYS A 371 13.77 -9.21 -28.57
CA CYS A 371 14.87 -8.85 -29.45
C CYS A 371 15.40 -10.10 -30.18
N SER A 372 15.35 -10.11 -31.51
CA SER A 372 15.84 -11.25 -32.30
C SER A 372 17.37 -11.41 -32.27
N ILE A 373 18.11 -10.34 -31.97
CA ILE A 373 19.57 -10.35 -31.80
C ILE A 373 19.92 -10.87 -30.39
N HIS A 374 19.12 -10.50 -29.39
CA HIS A 374 19.29 -10.88 -27.98
C HIS A 374 18.02 -11.55 -27.45
N PRO A 375 17.76 -12.85 -27.75
CA PRO A 375 16.46 -13.48 -27.53
C PRO A 375 15.97 -13.57 -26.08
N LYS A 376 16.85 -13.32 -25.10
CA LYS A 376 16.50 -13.24 -23.68
C LYS A 376 15.83 -11.91 -23.31
N MET A 377 15.96 -10.89 -24.16
CA MET A 377 15.27 -9.61 -23.99
C MET A 377 13.83 -9.77 -24.44
N THR A 378 12.91 -9.72 -23.50
CA THR A 378 11.48 -9.87 -23.75
C THR A 378 10.70 -8.71 -23.15
N GLY A 379 9.66 -8.26 -23.83
CA GLY A 379 8.70 -7.31 -23.32
C GLY A 379 7.27 -7.69 -23.72
N GLN A 380 6.29 -6.98 -23.15
CA GLN A 380 4.89 -7.15 -23.54
C GLN A 380 4.11 -5.84 -23.51
N VAL A 381 3.17 -5.70 -24.45
CA VAL A 381 2.16 -4.64 -24.45
C VAL A 381 0.80 -5.28 -24.19
N VAL A 382 0.08 -4.79 -23.18
CA VAL A 382 -1.31 -5.16 -22.90
C VAL A 382 -2.20 -4.03 -23.41
N VAL A 383 -3.16 -4.36 -24.25
CA VAL A 383 -4.08 -3.40 -24.87
C VAL A 383 -5.49 -3.70 -24.38
N GLY A 384 -6.12 -2.75 -23.70
CA GLY A 384 -7.39 -2.97 -22.98
C GLY A 384 -8.30 -1.76 -22.95
#